data_AF-A0A812X486-F1
#
_entry.id   AF-A0A812X486-F1
#
_cell.length_a   1.000
_cell.length_b   1.000
_cell.length_c   1.000
_cell.angle_alpha   90.00
_cell.angle_beta   90.00
_cell.angle_gamma   90.00
#
_symmetry.space_group_name_H-M   'P 1'
#
loop_
_entity.id
_entity.type
_entity.pdbx_description
1 polymer ?
#
loop_
_entity_poly.entity_id
_entity_poly.type
_entity_poly.pdbx_seq_one_letter_code
_entity_poly.pdbx_strand_id
1 'polypeptide(L)'
;MLPVIFPKLHKGTICRYLDLNIEEHNARSDILLLIIGDSSLYQSGGKHASYATAWGCYADAWKMKARAIDPLNVPTCEAKDPDFGRFCAQARILEGMQDLGRQRQTLSELGLSQLPRWIFHVDSGTLPLSRRLDLRRFVYAGRHLVFSEEFHTGRILPGPYISSVSNHSALFFRAWEHRAMDSLQLHLLDWLRNELLYSGQTRATLTNLTDSLLWVAKLYKNTQDTATHDVYTAAAKFVLGPRRQFRHLVILRRGMGFCAEASFPVNLTQAAVLGQRFLCVQAPDVIQQLDPQCLETVFRCEAWLVDCLGTSETNKDLLRSIRSYEPQRMSLGMVNDVQDCWPNCPADVSARTWAEMEIGLSYNARCHPHQSRVGCCCNDFNIIEEHRAAQKADMYLLLIVSSVGVLIGMAFGTRHCYRRWRRGRRRASLSGEVELTHLPQRFKKSSQTV
;
A
#
# COMPACT_ATOMS: atom_id res chain seq x y z
N MET A 1 38.95 -2.65 -10.40
CA MET A 1 38.72 -2.11 -9.04
C MET A 1 39.17 -0.66 -9.00
N LEU A 2 38.24 0.29 -9.11
CA LEU A 2 38.51 1.69 -8.76
C LEU A 2 38.49 1.81 -7.23
N PRO A 3 39.43 2.52 -6.61
CA PRO A 3 39.41 2.72 -5.17
C PRO A 3 38.25 3.66 -4.83
N VAL A 4 37.27 3.17 -4.08
CA VAL A 4 36.34 4.03 -3.36
C VAL A 4 37.19 4.87 -2.41
N ILE A 5 37.32 6.16 -2.70
CA ILE A 5 38.12 7.08 -1.87
C ILE A 5 37.30 7.35 -0.61
N PHE A 6 37.70 6.71 0.50
CA PHE A 6 37.04 6.86 1.79
C PHE A 6 37.50 8.17 2.47
N PRO A 7 36.62 9.15 2.72
CA PRO A 7 36.99 10.28 3.56
C PRO A 7 37.26 9.79 5.00
N LYS A 8 38.35 10.28 5.60
CA LYS A 8 38.71 9.99 7.00
C LYS A 8 37.58 10.44 7.94
N LEU A 9 37.00 9.48 8.64
CA LEU A 9 35.94 9.66 9.63
C LEU A 9 36.44 10.45 10.85
N HIS A 10 36.06 11.73 10.96
CA HIS A 10 36.34 12.53 12.16
C HIS A 10 35.40 12.17 13.32
N LYS A 11 35.94 12.17 14.54
CA LYS A 11 35.22 11.91 15.80
C LYS A 11 34.49 13.17 16.26
N GLY A 12 33.18 13.19 16.06
CA GLY A 12 32.25 14.14 16.64
C GLY A 12 30.99 14.19 15.77
N THR A 13 29.84 14.49 16.37
CA THR A 13 28.64 14.94 15.66
C THR A 13 27.80 13.84 14.94
N ILE A 14 26.48 14.09 14.77
CA ILE A 14 25.36 13.13 14.86
C ILE A 14 25.36 11.93 13.91
N CYS A 15 26.18 11.85 12.87
CA CYS A 15 26.25 10.66 12.01
C CYS A 15 27.65 10.52 11.43
N ARG A 16 28.38 9.45 11.76
CA ARG A 16 29.40 8.96 10.81
C ARG A 16 28.66 8.27 9.69
N TYR A 17 28.70 8.86 8.51
CA TYR A 17 28.11 8.30 7.31
C TYR A 17 29.21 7.94 6.30
N LEU A 18 28.88 6.99 5.42
CA LEU A 18 29.64 6.72 4.22
C LEU A 18 28.98 7.48 3.06
N ASP A 19 29.73 8.38 2.42
CA ASP A 19 29.30 8.96 1.14
C ASP A 19 29.40 7.87 0.07
N LEU A 20 28.28 7.59 -0.60
CA LEU A 20 28.23 6.58 -1.66
C LEU A 20 28.38 7.22 -3.05
N ASN A 21 28.30 8.54 -3.17
CA ASN A 21 28.43 9.20 -4.46
C ASN A 21 29.88 9.13 -4.98
N ILE A 22 30.01 8.89 -6.27
CA ILE A 22 31.31 8.73 -6.93
C ILE A 22 31.83 10.06 -7.46
N GLU A 23 30.93 10.96 -7.91
CA GLU A 23 31.29 12.34 -8.21
C GLU A 23 30.72 13.31 -7.15
N GLU A 24 31.59 14.14 -6.58
CA GLU A 24 31.23 15.08 -5.51
C GLU A 24 30.39 16.28 -5.98
N HIS A 25 30.25 16.49 -7.30
CA HIS A 25 29.89 17.80 -7.84
C HIS A 25 28.45 17.87 -8.37
N ASN A 26 27.65 18.75 -7.75
CA ASN A 26 26.35 19.25 -8.24
C ASN A 26 25.08 18.43 -7.95
N ALA A 27 25.05 17.62 -6.88
CA ALA A 27 23.77 17.08 -6.41
C ALA A 27 22.85 18.22 -5.93
N ARG A 28 21.73 18.42 -6.63
CA ARG A 28 20.70 19.45 -6.34
C ARG A 28 19.32 18.83 -6.12
N SER A 29 19.24 17.53 -5.90
CA SER A 29 17.96 16.85 -5.70
C SER A 29 17.32 17.22 -4.36
N ASP A 30 16.00 17.30 -4.36
CA ASP A 30 15.13 17.35 -3.17
C ASP A 30 14.95 15.96 -2.53
N ILE A 31 15.64 14.93 -3.03
CA ILE A 31 15.58 13.56 -2.57
C ILE A 31 16.96 13.12 -2.05
N LEU A 32 16.94 12.52 -0.86
CA LEU A 32 18.07 11.80 -0.25
C LEU A 32 17.81 10.30 -0.34
N LEU A 33 18.78 9.55 -0.88
CA LEU A 33 18.82 8.09 -0.74
C LEU A 33 19.55 7.76 0.56
N LEU A 34 18.88 7.06 1.46
CA LEU A 34 19.42 6.75 2.78
C LEU A 34 19.40 5.25 3.03
N ILE A 35 20.58 4.69 3.26
CA ILE A 35 20.78 3.32 3.71
C ILE A 35 21.11 3.38 5.19
N ILE A 36 20.44 2.57 6.01
CA ILE A 36 20.71 2.51 7.45
C ILE A 36 21.00 1.06 7.83
N GLY A 37 22.19 0.82 8.35
CA GLY A 37 22.65 -0.49 8.78
C GLY A 37 24.13 -0.45 9.15
N ASP A 38 24.68 -1.57 9.60
CA ASP A 38 26.08 -1.68 10.04
C ASP A 38 27.05 -1.21 8.95
N SER A 39 27.85 -0.18 9.26
CA SER A 39 28.79 0.41 8.32
C SER A 39 29.82 -0.58 7.79
N SER A 40 30.21 -1.57 8.60
CA SER A 40 31.18 -2.59 8.21
C SER A 40 30.68 -3.45 7.05
N LEU A 41 29.36 -3.61 6.90
CA LEU A 41 28.78 -4.37 5.79
C LEU A 41 28.91 -3.64 4.45
N TYR A 42 28.97 -2.30 4.45
CA TYR A 42 29.03 -1.49 3.24
C TYR A 42 30.44 -1.07 2.83
N GLN A 43 31.41 -1.20 3.73
CA GLN A 43 32.81 -0.92 3.45
C GLN A 43 33.44 -1.98 2.55
N SER A 44 34.57 -1.67 1.92
CA SER A 44 35.31 -2.62 1.07
C SER A 44 35.57 -3.94 1.82
N GLY A 45 35.15 -5.06 1.23
CA GLY A 45 35.25 -6.39 1.85
C GLY A 45 34.03 -6.80 2.70
N GLY A 46 33.11 -5.87 2.98
CA GLY A 46 31.82 -6.15 3.61
C GLY A 46 30.83 -6.83 2.68
N LYS A 47 29.86 -7.58 3.27
CA LYS A 47 28.86 -8.38 2.54
C LYS A 47 27.99 -7.55 1.58
N HIS A 48 27.78 -6.28 1.88
CA HIS A 48 26.91 -5.36 1.14
C HIS A 48 27.69 -4.24 0.43
N ALA A 49 29.03 -4.33 0.34
CA ALA A 49 29.86 -3.31 -0.29
C ALA A 49 29.45 -3.04 -1.74
N SER A 50 29.16 -4.10 -2.49
CA SER A 50 28.75 -3.99 -3.89
C SER A 50 27.34 -3.38 -4.05
N TYR A 51 26.47 -3.57 -3.06
CA TYR A 51 25.12 -2.99 -3.03
C TYR A 51 25.20 -1.49 -2.79
N ALA A 52 26.03 -1.09 -1.81
CA ALA A 52 26.31 0.31 -1.53
C ALA A 52 26.93 1.01 -2.75
N THR A 53 27.87 0.35 -3.44
CA THR A 53 28.49 0.87 -4.67
C THR A 53 27.44 1.09 -5.77
N ALA A 54 26.56 0.12 -6.00
CA ALA A 54 25.50 0.24 -7.01
C ALA A 54 24.51 1.38 -6.71
N TRP A 55 24.13 1.56 -5.44
CA TRP A 55 23.31 2.71 -5.01
C TRP A 55 24.04 4.04 -5.16
N GLY A 56 25.35 4.05 -4.95
CA GLY A 56 26.24 5.17 -5.25
C GLY A 56 26.19 5.60 -6.71
N CYS A 57 26.41 4.65 -7.62
CA CYS A 57 26.26 4.85 -9.07
C CYS A 57 24.88 5.41 -9.43
N TYR A 58 23.82 4.90 -8.78
CA TYR A 58 22.45 5.33 -9.04
C TYR A 58 22.21 6.78 -8.64
N ALA A 59 22.64 7.14 -7.43
CA ALA A 59 22.51 8.49 -6.92
C ALA A 59 23.27 9.49 -7.81
N ASP A 60 24.47 9.10 -8.24
CA ASP A 60 25.31 9.90 -9.14
C ASP A 60 24.62 10.17 -10.49
N ALA A 61 24.10 9.12 -11.13
CA ALA A 61 23.37 9.23 -12.40
C ALA A 61 22.16 10.17 -12.34
N TRP A 62 21.53 10.29 -11.16
CA TRP A 62 20.38 11.15 -10.93
C TRP A 62 20.71 12.48 -10.23
N LYS A 63 21.99 12.79 -9.99
CA LYS A 63 22.44 13.98 -9.26
C LYS A 63 21.76 14.10 -7.88
N MET A 64 21.61 12.96 -7.22
CA MET A 64 21.08 12.78 -5.87
C MET A 64 22.23 12.52 -4.91
N LYS A 65 22.03 12.77 -3.61
CA LYS A 65 22.96 12.30 -2.58
C LYS A 65 22.50 10.93 -2.08
N ALA A 66 23.44 9.98 -1.97
CA ALA A 66 23.26 8.72 -1.28
C ALA A 66 24.18 8.63 -0.06
N ARG A 67 23.62 8.19 1.06
CA ARG A 67 24.32 8.09 2.34
C ARG A 67 24.06 6.73 2.95
N ALA A 68 25.09 6.08 3.47
CA ALA A 68 24.91 4.96 4.38
C ALA A 68 25.25 5.41 5.81
N ILE A 69 24.36 5.15 6.76
CA ILE A 69 24.53 5.53 8.16
C ILE A 69 24.52 4.28 9.01
N ASP A 70 25.50 4.22 9.90
CA ASP A 70 25.53 3.23 10.97
C ASP A 70 24.78 3.76 12.18
N PRO A 71 23.71 3.10 12.63
CA PRO A 71 23.02 3.45 13.86
C PRO A 71 23.93 3.59 15.07
N LEU A 72 24.99 2.77 15.18
CA LEU A 72 25.92 2.79 16.30
C LEU A 72 26.75 4.08 16.36
N ASN A 73 26.85 4.79 15.24
CA ASN A 73 27.55 6.07 15.16
C ASN A 73 26.63 7.27 15.43
N VAL A 74 25.34 7.04 15.70
CA VAL A 74 24.39 8.11 16.06
C VAL A 74 24.31 8.21 17.58
N PRO A 75 24.70 9.36 18.19
CA PRO A 75 24.67 9.50 19.64
C PRO A 75 23.29 9.18 20.21
N THR A 76 23.25 8.44 21.33
CA THR A 76 22.02 7.96 22.01
C THR A 76 21.20 6.91 21.26
N CYS A 77 21.58 6.52 20.05
CA CYS A 77 20.97 5.40 19.32
C CYS A 77 21.72 4.07 19.52
N GLU A 78 22.67 4.03 20.45
CA GLU A 78 23.33 2.80 20.89
C GLU A 78 22.28 1.87 21.51
N ALA A 79 21.92 0.79 20.81
CA ALA A 79 20.99 -0.19 21.32
C ALA A 79 21.49 -1.62 21.15
N LYS A 80 21.00 -2.47 22.05
CA LYS A 80 21.22 -3.93 22.09
C LYS A 80 20.54 -4.67 20.92
N ASP A 81 19.67 -3.99 20.17
CA ASP A 81 18.89 -4.52 19.05
C ASP A 81 19.16 -3.69 17.76
N PRO A 82 19.53 -4.33 16.64
CA PRO A 82 19.76 -3.66 15.36
C PRO A 82 18.58 -2.82 14.83
N ASP A 83 17.34 -3.24 15.09
CA ASP A 83 16.14 -2.55 14.60
C ASP A 83 15.86 -1.27 15.40
N PHE A 84 16.10 -1.27 16.73
CA PHE A 84 16.02 -0.06 17.54
C PHE A 84 16.91 1.04 16.99
N GLY A 85 18.19 0.72 16.74
CA GLY A 85 19.18 1.68 16.31
C GLY A 85 18.76 2.36 15.01
N ARG A 86 18.19 1.59 14.08
CA ARG A 86 17.71 2.09 12.80
C ARG A 86 16.64 3.17 12.96
N PHE A 87 15.58 2.91 13.75
CA PHE A 87 14.48 3.87 13.91
C PHE A 87 14.91 5.11 14.69
N CYS A 88 15.77 4.94 15.70
CA CYS A 88 16.37 6.06 16.43
C CYS A 88 17.16 6.97 15.48
N ALA A 89 18.02 6.40 14.62
CA ALA A 89 18.78 7.17 13.65
C ALA A 89 17.87 7.96 12.70
N GLN A 90 16.80 7.33 12.20
CA GLN A 90 15.81 7.99 11.33
C GLN A 90 15.12 9.16 12.01
N ALA A 91 14.64 8.96 13.24
CA ALA A 91 14.01 10.00 14.03
C ALA A 91 14.96 11.19 14.25
N ARG A 92 16.19 10.92 14.67
CA ARG A 92 17.22 11.94 14.93
C ARG A 92 17.59 12.76 13.70
N ILE A 93 17.77 12.10 12.56
CA ILE A 93 18.08 12.78 11.30
C ILE A 93 16.93 13.71 10.90
N LEU A 94 15.69 13.22 10.96
CA LEU A 94 14.52 14.02 10.62
C LEU A 94 14.36 15.21 11.59
N GLU A 95 14.45 14.99 12.89
CA GLU A 95 14.39 16.06 13.89
C GLU A 95 15.48 17.12 13.67
N GLY A 96 16.72 16.69 13.47
CA GLY A 96 17.85 17.58 13.22
C GLY A 96 17.67 18.42 11.96
N MET A 97 17.09 17.85 10.91
CA MET A 97 16.76 18.56 9.66
C MET A 97 15.65 19.60 9.83
N GLN A 98 14.82 19.48 10.87
CA GLN A 98 13.68 20.36 11.11
C GLN A 98 13.92 21.45 12.15
N ASP A 99 14.79 21.19 13.12
CA ASP A 99 15.20 22.18 14.12
C ASP A 99 16.12 23.22 13.46
N LEU A 100 15.63 24.46 13.30
CA LEU A 100 16.41 25.56 12.69
C LEU A 100 17.77 25.78 13.37
N GLY A 101 17.87 25.53 14.68
CA GLY A 101 19.11 25.67 15.43
C GLY A 101 20.13 24.56 15.13
N ARG A 102 19.67 23.38 14.71
CA ARG A 102 20.50 22.19 14.44
C ARG A 102 20.54 21.81 12.97
N GLN A 103 19.75 22.44 12.11
CA GLN A 103 19.60 22.09 10.70
C GLN A 103 20.92 22.21 9.96
N ARG A 104 21.63 23.33 10.10
CA ARG A 104 22.94 23.51 9.45
C ARG A 104 23.94 22.46 9.88
N GLN A 105 23.94 22.13 11.18
CA GLN A 105 24.78 21.09 11.73
C GLN A 105 24.42 19.72 11.13
N THR A 106 23.14 19.33 11.15
CA THR A 106 22.65 18.05 10.62
C THR A 106 22.94 17.91 9.13
N LEU A 107 22.74 18.97 8.34
CA LEU A 107 23.08 18.96 6.93
C LEU A 107 24.58 18.84 6.71
N SER A 108 25.40 19.57 7.46
CA SER A 108 26.86 19.47 7.41
C SER A 108 27.34 18.08 7.80
N GLU A 109 26.76 17.50 8.84
CA GLU A 109 27.05 16.15 9.34
C GLU A 109 26.64 15.04 8.38
N LEU A 110 25.74 15.31 7.44
CA LEU A 110 25.37 14.40 6.36
C LEU A 110 26.03 14.79 5.03
N GLY A 111 26.89 15.81 5.02
CA GLY A 111 27.49 16.33 3.79
C GLY A 111 26.46 16.76 2.75
N LEU A 112 25.39 17.40 3.19
CA LEU A 112 24.31 17.93 2.37
C LEU A 112 24.45 19.46 2.29
N SER A 113 24.41 19.99 1.07
CA SER A 113 24.42 21.44 0.83
C SER A 113 23.05 22.09 0.98
N GLN A 114 21.98 21.29 0.94
CA GLN A 114 20.59 21.74 0.98
C GLN A 114 19.72 20.72 1.69
N LEU A 115 18.59 21.18 2.22
CA LEU A 115 17.60 20.34 2.88
C LEU A 115 16.85 19.47 1.86
N PRO A 116 16.92 18.14 1.93
CA PRO A 116 16.06 17.28 1.13
C PRO A 116 14.60 17.43 1.60
N ARG A 117 13.64 17.33 0.68
CA ARG A 117 12.22 17.25 1.02
C ARG A 117 11.77 15.82 1.31
N TRP A 118 12.45 14.85 0.71
CA TRP A 118 12.10 13.43 0.80
C TRP A 118 13.35 12.58 1.05
N ILE A 119 13.16 11.50 1.82
CA ILE A 119 14.16 10.50 2.11
C ILE A 119 13.59 9.15 1.65
N PHE A 120 14.32 8.47 0.77
CA PHE A 120 14.06 7.09 0.39
C PHE A 120 14.93 6.19 1.25
N HIS A 121 14.28 5.39 2.08
CA HIS A 121 14.94 4.45 2.98
C HIS A 121 15.04 3.11 2.27
N VAL A 122 16.25 2.77 1.86
CA VAL A 122 16.56 1.47 1.24
C VAL A 122 17.32 0.61 2.23
N ASP A 123 17.13 -0.70 2.16
CA ASP A 123 17.81 -1.64 3.05
C ASP A 123 19.20 -2.04 2.51
N SER A 124 19.97 -2.75 3.31
CA SER A 124 21.33 -3.16 2.96
C SER A 124 21.39 -4.23 1.86
N GLY A 125 20.28 -4.92 1.63
CA GLY A 125 20.19 -6.11 0.77
C GLY A 125 19.50 -5.84 -0.56
N THR A 126 19.29 -4.58 -0.93
CA THR A 126 18.62 -4.19 -2.17
C THR A 126 19.60 -3.68 -3.21
N LEU A 127 19.36 -4.05 -4.47
CA LEU A 127 20.14 -3.59 -5.62
C LEU A 127 19.27 -2.75 -6.55
N PRO A 128 19.75 -1.58 -7.03
CA PRO A 128 19.03 -0.78 -7.99
C PRO A 128 18.95 -1.51 -9.34
N LEU A 129 17.76 -1.51 -9.94
CA LEU A 129 17.51 -2.21 -11.21
C LEU A 129 17.92 -1.36 -12.41
N SER A 130 17.52 -0.10 -12.44
CA SER A 130 17.52 0.73 -13.66
C SER A 130 17.74 2.20 -13.38
N ARG A 131 18.64 2.85 -14.12
CA ARG A 131 18.79 4.32 -14.11
C ARG A 131 17.63 5.12 -14.67
N ARG A 132 16.61 4.50 -15.29
CA ARG A 132 15.56 5.26 -15.99
C ARG A 132 14.41 5.69 -15.09
N LEU A 133 14.34 5.18 -13.86
CA LEU A 133 13.21 5.42 -12.99
C LEU A 133 13.41 6.69 -12.15
N ASP A 134 12.62 7.73 -12.37
CA ASP A 134 12.67 8.92 -11.52
C ASP A 134 11.97 8.65 -10.18
N LEU A 135 12.70 8.82 -9.07
CA LEU A 135 12.17 8.66 -7.70
C LEU A 135 11.00 9.60 -7.40
N ARG A 136 10.91 10.75 -8.06
CA ARG A 136 9.81 11.71 -7.88
C ARG A 136 8.44 11.11 -8.20
N ARG A 137 8.39 10.00 -8.94
CA ARG A 137 7.15 9.27 -9.24
C ARG A 137 6.52 8.60 -8.03
N PHE A 138 7.28 8.35 -6.97
CA PHE A 138 6.78 7.73 -5.74
C PHE A 138 6.55 8.73 -4.61
N VAL A 139 6.74 10.02 -4.89
CA VAL A 139 6.50 11.10 -3.94
C VAL A 139 5.04 11.54 -4.04
N TYR A 140 4.34 11.54 -2.90
CA TYR A 140 2.93 11.91 -2.82
C TYR A 140 2.76 13.27 -2.15
N ALA A 141 2.27 14.26 -2.92
CA ALA A 141 2.02 15.60 -2.41
C ALA A 141 1.01 15.58 -1.24
N GLY A 142 1.31 16.35 -0.19
CA GLY A 142 0.46 16.41 1.01
C GLY A 142 0.53 15.16 1.91
N ARG A 143 1.44 14.22 1.63
CA ARG A 143 1.68 13.04 2.45
C ARG A 143 3.07 13.11 3.08
N HIS A 144 3.27 12.30 4.11
CA HIS A 144 4.50 12.27 4.89
C HIS A 144 5.18 10.91 4.85
N LEU A 145 4.41 9.83 4.75
CA LEU A 145 4.92 8.46 4.72
C LEU A 145 4.32 7.71 3.53
N VAL A 146 5.15 6.94 2.83
CA VAL A 146 4.71 6.05 1.75
C VAL A 146 5.29 4.67 2.01
N PHE A 147 4.39 3.72 2.26
CA PHE A 147 4.71 2.30 2.40
C PHE A 147 4.22 1.54 1.17
N SER A 148 4.75 0.35 0.94
CA SER A 148 4.28 -0.54 -0.12
C SER A 148 3.92 -1.91 0.42
N GLU A 149 2.91 -2.51 -0.20
CA GLU A 149 2.63 -3.92 -0.01
C GLU A 149 3.53 -4.81 -0.85
N GLU A 150 3.87 -5.93 -0.24
CA GLU A 150 4.52 -7.04 -0.90
C GLU A 150 3.66 -7.61 -2.03
N PHE A 151 4.30 -8.08 -3.10
CA PHE A 151 3.56 -8.65 -4.22
C PHE A 151 2.83 -9.96 -3.85
N HIS A 152 3.55 -10.90 -3.23
CA HIS A 152 3.03 -12.26 -2.99
C HIS A 152 2.14 -12.39 -1.79
N THR A 153 2.44 -11.63 -0.75
CA THR A 153 1.76 -11.74 0.53
C THR A 153 0.82 -10.56 0.71
N GLY A 154 1.07 -9.43 0.04
CA GLY A 154 0.34 -8.20 0.32
C GLY A 154 0.67 -7.59 1.67
N ARG A 155 1.69 -8.10 2.36
CA ARG A 155 2.17 -7.59 3.63
C ARG A 155 2.72 -6.18 3.45
N ILE A 156 2.44 -5.28 4.38
CA ILE A 156 3.06 -3.97 4.38
C ILE A 156 4.51 -4.12 4.86
N LEU A 157 5.45 -3.69 4.02
CA LEU A 157 6.88 -3.88 4.26
C LEU A 157 7.45 -2.94 5.35
N PRO A 158 8.34 -3.44 6.22
CA PRO A 158 9.17 -2.62 7.12
C PRO A 158 10.31 -1.89 6.43
N GLY A 159 10.37 -1.97 5.11
CA GLY A 159 11.45 -1.44 4.30
C GLY A 159 11.56 -2.26 3.01
N PRO A 160 11.91 -1.64 1.88
CA PRO A 160 12.19 -0.21 1.72
C PRO A 160 10.90 0.66 1.80
N TYR A 161 11.01 1.97 2.11
CA TYR A 161 9.89 2.95 2.22
C TYR A 161 10.34 4.41 2.04
N ILE A 162 9.39 5.35 1.98
CA ILE A 162 9.66 6.76 1.73
C ILE A 162 9.08 7.63 2.85
N SER A 163 9.85 8.64 3.29
CA SER A 163 9.38 9.64 4.24
C SER A 163 9.68 11.06 3.78
N SER A 164 8.79 12.01 4.00
CA SER A 164 9.11 13.43 3.84
C SER A 164 9.90 13.95 5.05
N VAL A 165 10.72 14.97 4.84
CA VAL A 165 11.37 15.71 5.94
C VAL A 165 10.33 16.60 6.59
N SER A 166 9.71 16.09 7.65
CA SER A 166 8.57 16.73 8.31
C SER A 166 8.33 16.21 9.72
N ASN A 167 7.55 16.98 10.50
CA ASN A 167 7.36 16.69 11.93
C ASN A 167 6.55 15.41 12.11
N HIS A 168 5.62 15.14 11.20
CA HIS A 168 4.83 13.92 11.20
C HIS A 168 5.70 12.68 10.99
N SER A 169 6.64 12.74 10.04
CA SER A 169 7.59 11.63 9.82
C SER A 169 8.50 11.43 11.04
N ALA A 170 9.04 12.52 11.60
CA ALA A 170 9.89 12.46 12.80
C ALA A 170 9.16 11.83 13.99
N LEU A 171 7.93 12.28 14.25
CA LEU A 171 7.08 11.74 15.32
C LEU A 171 6.75 10.26 15.11
N PHE A 172 6.52 9.82 13.87
CA PHE A 172 6.30 8.41 13.57
C PHE A 172 7.52 7.57 13.99
N PHE A 173 8.72 7.90 13.51
CA PHE A 173 9.92 7.12 13.84
C PHE A 173 10.29 7.22 15.32
N ARG A 174 10.10 8.38 15.97
CA ARG A 174 10.32 8.54 17.41
C ARG A 174 9.35 7.67 18.23
N ALA A 175 8.08 7.64 17.85
CA ALA A 175 7.09 6.80 18.49
C ALA A 175 7.35 5.30 18.23
N TRP A 176 7.93 4.95 17.08
CA TRP A 176 8.34 3.59 16.78
C TRP A 176 9.55 3.17 17.62
N GLU A 177 10.58 4.01 17.71
CA GLU A 177 11.75 3.80 18.56
C GLU A 177 11.37 3.58 20.03
N HIS A 178 10.48 4.42 20.59
CA HIS A 178 10.02 4.25 21.97
C HIS A 178 9.27 2.92 22.20
N ARG A 179 8.85 2.26 21.12
CA ARG A 179 8.19 0.97 21.13
C ARG A 179 9.03 -0.10 20.48
N ALA A 180 10.36 0.00 20.47
CA ALA A 180 11.24 -0.92 19.72
C ALA A 180 11.12 -2.43 20.03
N MET A 181 10.26 -2.85 20.96
CA MET A 181 9.84 -4.25 21.12
C MET A 181 8.61 -4.64 20.27
N ASP A 182 7.94 -3.68 19.65
CA ASP A 182 6.81 -3.84 18.74
C ASP A 182 7.29 -3.71 17.28
N SER A 183 6.91 -4.69 16.46
CA SER A 183 7.11 -4.65 15.00
C SER A 183 6.53 -3.40 14.33
N LEU A 184 6.98 -3.08 13.10
CA LEU A 184 6.35 -2.03 12.27
C LEU A 184 4.82 -2.20 12.23
N GLN A 185 4.36 -3.42 12.05
CA GLN A 185 2.96 -3.72 11.84
C GLN A 185 2.11 -3.21 13.01
N LEU A 186 2.52 -3.46 14.25
CA LEU A 186 1.84 -2.95 15.44
C LEU A 186 1.94 -1.43 15.56
N HIS A 187 3.12 -0.86 15.28
CA HIS A 187 3.33 0.59 15.31
C HIS A 187 2.43 1.31 14.28
N LEU A 188 2.39 0.80 13.05
CA LEU A 188 1.59 1.32 11.95
C LEU A 188 0.08 1.24 12.26
N LEU A 189 -0.40 0.11 12.79
CA LEU A 189 -1.81 -0.04 13.15
C LEU A 189 -2.25 0.97 14.22
N ASP A 190 -1.41 1.21 15.22
CA ASP A 190 -1.69 2.20 16.26
C ASP A 190 -1.65 3.64 15.71
N TRP A 191 -0.70 3.93 14.83
CA TRP A 191 -0.62 5.22 14.15
C TRP A 191 -1.86 5.48 13.29
N LEU A 192 -2.25 4.50 12.47
CA LEU A 192 -3.45 4.57 11.62
C LEU A 192 -4.71 4.75 12.46
N ARG A 193 -4.83 4.07 13.60
CA ARG A 193 -5.93 4.28 14.55
C ARG A 193 -6.04 5.76 14.92
N ASN A 194 -4.93 6.39 15.27
CA ASN A 194 -4.91 7.80 15.65
C ASN A 194 -5.27 8.70 14.46
N GLU A 195 -4.70 8.50 13.27
CA GLU A 195 -5.09 9.28 12.08
C GLU A 195 -6.58 9.18 11.75
N LEU A 196 -7.18 8.00 11.93
CA LEU A 196 -8.59 7.74 11.67
C LEU A 196 -9.51 8.42 12.70
N LEU A 197 -9.13 8.49 13.98
CA LEU A 197 -9.87 9.24 15.01
C LEU A 197 -10.03 10.73 14.64
N TYR A 198 -9.01 11.31 13.98
CA TYR A 198 -9.03 12.71 13.55
C TYR A 198 -9.69 12.95 12.19
N SER A 199 -10.21 11.91 11.52
CA SER A 199 -10.80 11.99 10.17
C SER A 199 -12.25 12.48 10.12
N GLY A 200 -12.86 12.83 11.25
CA GLY A 200 -14.22 13.38 11.31
C GLY A 200 -15.33 12.36 11.05
N GLN A 201 -15.06 11.05 11.17
CA GLN A 201 -16.07 10.00 11.07
C GLN A 201 -17.08 10.05 12.24
N THR A 202 -18.24 9.44 12.05
CA THR A 202 -19.25 9.36 13.11
C THR A 202 -18.76 8.47 14.26
N ARG A 203 -19.20 8.78 15.49
CA ARG A 203 -18.76 8.09 16.71
C ARG A 203 -18.96 6.57 16.65
N ALA A 204 -20.05 6.09 16.04
CA ALA A 204 -20.33 4.65 15.90
C ALA A 204 -19.38 3.95 14.91
N THR A 205 -19.03 4.59 13.79
CA THR A 205 -18.07 4.06 12.82
C THR A 205 -16.64 4.03 13.40
N LEU A 206 -16.30 5.03 14.21
CA LEU A 206 -15.00 5.13 14.89
C LEU A 206 -14.79 4.04 15.96
N THR A 207 -15.81 3.72 16.76
CA THR A 207 -15.71 2.64 17.77
C THR A 207 -15.47 1.29 17.11
N ASN A 208 -16.24 0.96 16.07
CA ASN A 208 -16.09 -0.30 15.33
C ASN A 208 -14.70 -0.44 14.67
N LEU A 209 -14.15 0.65 14.13
CA LEU A 209 -12.83 0.64 13.50
C LEU A 209 -11.69 0.53 14.52
N THR A 210 -11.83 1.14 15.68
CA THR A 210 -10.85 1.02 16.78
C THR A 210 -10.79 -0.41 17.30
N ASP A 211 -11.94 -1.04 17.53
CA ASP A 211 -12.03 -2.44 17.96
C ASP A 211 -11.45 -3.37 16.89
N SER A 212 -11.71 -3.08 15.61
CA SER A 212 -11.13 -3.82 14.48
C SER A 212 -9.60 -3.73 14.45
N LEU A 213 -9.02 -2.56 14.67
CA LEU A 213 -7.55 -2.40 14.70
C LEU A 213 -6.92 -3.09 15.92
N LEU A 214 -7.58 -3.07 17.08
CA LEU A 214 -7.15 -3.83 18.27
C LEU A 214 -7.19 -5.35 18.02
N TRP A 215 -8.23 -5.83 17.34
CA TRP A 215 -8.33 -7.22 16.93
C TRP A 215 -7.18 -7.62 15.97
N VAL A 216 -6.90 -6.80 14.95
CA VAL A 216 -5.77 -7.04 14.03
C VAL A 216 -4.43 -7.05 14.79
N ALA A 217 -4.22 -6.13 15.73
CA ALA A 217 -3.02 -6.11 16.56
C ALA A 217 -2.88 -7.39 17.41
N LYS A 218 -3.99 -7.92 17.94
CA LYS A 218 -4.01 -9.19 18.66
C LYS A 218 -3.62 -10.37 17.75
N LEU A 219 -4.12 -10.40 16.51
CA LEU A 219 -3.74 -11.42 15.53
C LEU A 219 -2.24 -11.37 15.23
N TYR A 220 -1.68 -10.17 15.07
CA TYR A 220 -0.24 -10.02 14.88
C TYR A 220 0.57 -10.60 16.05
N LYS A 221 0.21 -10.24 17.29
CA LYS A 221 0.89 -10.73 18.51
C LYS A 221 0.82 -12.25 18.67
N ASN A 222 -0.19 -12.89 18.09
CA ASN A 222 -0.36 -14.33 18.10
C ASN A 222 0.30 -15.03 16.90
N THR A 223 1.04 -14.30 16.06
CA THR A 223 1.76 -14.89 14.93
C THR A 223 2.91 -15.75 15.45
N GLN A 224 2.93 -17.02 15.02
CA GLN A 224 3.98 -17.99 15.37
C GLN A 224 4.62 -18.62 14.13
N ASP A 225 3.95 -18.53 12.98
CA ASP A 225 4.33 -19.14 11.71
C ASP A 225 3.79 -18.34 10.52
N THR A 226 4.08 -18.80 9.31
CA THR A 226 3.61 -18.13 8.07
C THR A 226 2.08 -18.13 7.95
N ALA A 227 1.40 -19.18 8.43
CA ALA A 227 -0.05 -19.32 8.32
C ALA A 227 -0.79 -18.31 9.21
N THR A 228 -0.42 -18.24 10.49
CA THR A 228 -0.90 -17.23 11.44
C THR A 228 -0.60 -15.81 10.97
N HIS A 229 0.56 -15.59 10.34
CA HIS A 229 0.90 -14.29 9.75
C HIS A 229 0.01 -13.91 8.56
N ASP A 230 -0.34 -14.88 7.72
CA ASP A 230 -1.23 -14.63 6.58
C ASP A 230 -2.66 -14.29 7.03
N VAL A 231 -3.14 -14.91 8.13
CA VAL A 231 -4.43 -14.55 8.77
C VAL A 231 -4.38 -13.11 9.28
N TYR A 232 -3.31 -12.73 9.97
CA TYR A 232 -3.08 -11.35 10.38
C TYR A 232 -3.11 -10.39 9.17
N THR A 233 -2.40 -10.73 8.10
CA THR A 233 -2.29 -9.86 6.91
C THR A 233 -3.64 -9.73 6.21
N ALA A 234 -4.41 -10.82 6.09
CA ALA A 234 -5.76 -10.80 5.57
C ALA A 234 -6.67 -9.89 6.42
N ALA A 235 -6.59 -9.97 7.75
CA ALA A 235 -7.34 -9.13 8.65
C ALA A 235 -6.96 -7.65 8.54
N ALA A 236 -5.66 -7.34 8.49
CA ALA A 236 -5.16 -5.98 8.31
C ALA A 236 -5.66 -5.40 6.98
N LYS A 237 -5.59 -6.17 5.89
CA LYS A 237 -6.15 -5.77 4.60
C LYS A 237 -7.66 -5.62 4.64
N PHE A 238 -8.39 -6.52 5.30
CA PHE A 238 -9.83 -6.44 5.46
C PHE A 238 -10.25 -5.11 6.12
N VAL A 239 -9.57 -4.75 7.21
CA VAL A 239 -9.89 -3.56 8.00
C VAL A 239 -9.46 -2.26 7.29
N LEU A 240 -8.31 -2.27 6.61
CA LEU A 240 -7.73 -1.08 5.96
C LEU A 240 -8.15 -0.92 4.50
N GLY A 241 -8.60 -1.99 3.85
CA GLY A 241 -8.48 -2.14 2.41
C GLY A 241 -9.25 -1.19 1.49
N PRO A 242 -10.44 -0.66 1.82
CA PRO A 242 -11.10 0.30 0.92
C PRO A 242 -10.44 1.70 0.96
N ARG A 243 -9.51 1.95 1.90
CA ARG A 243 -8.84 3.25 2.06
C ARG A 243 -7.34 3.05 2.22
N ARG A 244 -6.60 3.37 1.17
CA ARG A 244 -5.13 3.24 1.15
C ARG A 244 -4.42 4.59 1.28
N GLN A 245 -5.18 5.67 1.15
CA GLN A 245 -4.72 7.03 1.38
C GLN A 245 -5.28 7.56 2.70
N PHE A 246 -4.37 7.87 3.61
CA PHE A 246 -4.67 8.51 4.88
C PHE A 246 -4.19 9.96 4.86
N ARG A 247 -4.39 10.69 5.95
CA ARG A 247 -4.05 12.11 6.02
C ARG A 247 -2.55 12.30 5.81
N HIS A 248 -1.73 11.53 6.53
CA HIS A 248 -0.27 11.66 6.48
C HIS A 248 0.43 10.46 5.83
N LEU A 249 -0.29 9.39 5.50
CA LEU A 249 0.29 8.14 5.04
C LEU A 249 -0.39 7.60 3.78
N VAL A 250 0.38 6.99 2.87
CA VAL A 250 -0.14 6.21 1.73
C VAL A 250 0.43 4.80 1.77
N ILE A 251 -0.42 3.81 1.55
CA ILE A 251 -0.03 2.40 1.37
C ILE A 251 -0.22 2.04 -0.10
N LEU A 252 0.88 1.92 -0.84
CA LEU A 252 0.85 1.48 -2.23
C LEU A 252 0.36 0.03 -2.30
N ARG A 253 -0.53 -0.21 -3.27
CA ARG A 253 -1.05 -1.54 -3.56
C ARG A 253 0.08 -2.46 -4.04
N ARG A 254 -0.11 -3.76 -3.92
CA ARG A 254 0.87 -4.73 -4.42
C ARG A 254 1.22 -4.46 -5.88
N GLY A 255 2.48 -4.67 -6.25
CA GLY A 255 2.94 -4.43 -7.62
C GLY A 255 3.06 -2.96 -8.03
N MET A 256 2.75 -2.00 -7.13
CA MET A 256 3.02 -0.57 -7.30
C MET A 256 4.18 -0.06 -6.42
N GLY A 257 4.79 -0.94 -5.61
CA GLY A 257 5.92 -0.58 -4.77
C GLY A 257 7.12 -0.10 -5.58
N PHE A 258 8.05 0.58 -4.91
CA PHE A 258 9.31 0.98 -5.54
C PHE A 258 10.35 -0.14 -5.48
N CYS A 259 10.15 -1.24 -4.76
CA CYS A 259 11.04 -2.40 -4.88
C CYS A 259 10.27 -3.71 -5.05
N ALA A 260 10.87 -4.64 -5.77
CA ALA A 260 10.37 -6.00 -5.97
C ALA A 260 11.04 -6.95 -4.97
N GLU A 261 10.28 -7.92 -4.46
CA GLU A 261 10.80 -8.94 -3.54
C GLU A 261 11.50 -10.11 -4.26
N ALA A 262 12.38 -10.80 -3.53
CA ALA A 262 12.99 -12.06 -3.93
C ALA A 262 12.00 -13.20 -4.26
N SER A 263 10.83 -13.19 -3.61
CA SER A 263 9.82 -14.26 -3.77
C SER A 263 9.01 -14.13 -5.08
N PHE A 264 9.26 -13.07 -5.85
CA PHE A 264 8.59 -12.83 -7.12
C PHE A 264 8.95 -13.92 -8.14
N PRO A 265 7.99 -14.61 -8.79
CA PRO A 265 8.19 -15.78 -9.67
C PRO A 265 8.78 -15.40 -11.02
N VAL A 266 9.65 -14.41 -11.01
CA VAL A 266 10.09 -13.66 -12.16
C VAL A 266 11.58 -13.86 -12.21
N ASN A 267 12.00 -14.70 -13.17
CA ASN A 267 13.41 -14.86 -13.50
C ASN A 267 14.01 -13.46 -13.69
N LEU A 268 15.28 -13.28 -13.37
CA LEU A 268 15.96 -12.01 -13.43
C LEU A 268 15.82 -11.32 -14.79
N THR A 269 15.77 -12.07 -15.90
CA THR A 269 15.46 -11.53 -17.22
C THR A 269 14.14 -10.74 -17.27
N GLN A 270 13.12 -11.16 -16.52
CA GLN A 270 11.87 -10.44 -16.38
C GLN A 270 11.99 -9.28 -15.35
N ALA A 271 12.87 -9.36 -14.35
CA ALA A 271 13.21 -8.22 -13.49
C ALA A 271 13.83 -7.05 -14.29
N ALA A 272 14.49 -7.34 -15.41
CA ALA A 272 14.98 -6.34 -16.37
C ALA A 272 13.83 -5.44 -16.90
N VAL A 273 12.69 -6.05 -17.22
CA VAL A 273 11.48 -5.36 -17.66
C VAL A 273 10.85 -4.57 -16.50
N LEU A 274 10.78 -5.19 -15.32
CA LEU A 274 10.30 -4.54 -14.11
C LEU A 274 11.13 -3.32 -13.72
N GLY A 275 12.42 -3.26 -14.07
CA GLY A 275 13.29 -2.13 -13.79
C GLY A 275 12.79 -0.79 -14.35
N GLN A 276 11.85 -0.79 -15.30
CA GLN A 276 11.18 0.46 -15.73
C GLN A 276 10.15 0.99 -14.72
N ARG A 277 9.85 0.22 -13.66
CA ARG A 277 8.69 0.40 -12.76
C ARG A 277 9.05 0.23 -11.30
N PHE A 278 9.99 -0.66 -10.99
CA PHE A 278 10.60 -0.81 -9.68
C PHE A 278 12.00 -0.22 -9.70
N LEU A 279 12.35 0.47 -8.62
CA LEU A 279 13.65 1.04 -8.37
C LEU A 279 14.67 -0.05 -8.05
N CYS A 280 14.29 -1.03 -7.22
CA CYS A 280 15.23 -2.01 -6.68
C CYS A 280 14.63 -3.41 -6.55
N VAL A 281 15.50 -4.41 -6.37
CA VAL A 281 15.10 -5.78 -5.96
C VAL A 281 15.69 -6.06 -4.59
N GLN A 282 14.86 -6.61 -3.71
CA GLN A 282 15.26 -7.11 -2.40
C GLN A 282 15.55 -8.60 -2.53
N ALA A 283 16.79 -8.95 -2.88
CA ALA A 283 17.18 -10.35 -3.02
C ALA A 283 18.70 -10.52 -2.96
N PRO A 284 19.27 -10.82 -1.78
CA PRO A 284 20.72 -10.93 -1.62
C PRO A 284 21.36 -12.05 -2.46
N ASP A 285 20.58 -13.06 -2.88
CA ASP A 285 21.07 -14.21 -3.64
C ASP A 285 20.98 -14.02 -5.16
N VAL A 286 20.37 -12.92 -5.63
CA VAL A 286 20.27 -12.61 -7.07
C VAL A 286 21.64 -12.39 -7.71
N ILE A 287 22.61 -11.92 -6.93
CA ILE A 287 24.00 -11.81 -7.36
C ILE A 287 24.55 -13.15 -7.86
N GLN A 288 24.19 -14.27 -7.23
CA GLN A 288 24.75 -15.58 -7.59
C GLN A 288 24.26 -16.10 -8.94
N GLN A 289 23.14 -15.57 -9.43
CA GLN A 289 22.50 -15.99 -10.68
C GLN A 289 22.91 -15.10 -11.86
N LEU A 290 23.61 -14.01 -11.61
CA LEU A 290 24.05 -13.04 -12.62
C LEU A 290 25.47 -13.34 -13.07
N ASP A 291 25.75 -13.02 -14.34
CA ASP A 291 27.11 -13.08 -14.85
C ASP A 291 28.04 -12.18 -14.01
N PRO A 292 29.07 -12.76 -13.34
CA PRO A 292 29.99 -11.99 -12.51
C PRO A 292 30.71 -10.88 -13.27
N GLN A 293 31.00 -11.08 -14.57
CA GLN A 293 31.66 -10.06 -15.39
C GLN A 293 30.75 -8.86 -15.59
N CYS A 294 29.48 -9.10 -15.93
CA CYS A 294 28.54 -8.00 -16.05
C CYS A 294 28.27 -7.31 -14.71
N LEU A 295 28.12 -8.04 -13.61
CA LEU A 295 28.00 -7.43 -12.28
C LEU A 295 29.17 -6.51 -11.95
N GLU A 296 30.39 -6.88 -12.34
CA GLU A 296 31.54 -6.00 -12.17
C GLU A 296 31.38 -4.68 -12.93
N THR A 297 30.82 -4.70 -14.14
CA THR A 297 30.50 -3.47 -14.90
C THR A 297 29.41 -2.63 -14.23
N VAL A 298 28.43 -3.26 -13.55
CA VAL A 298 27.43 -2.54 -12.72
C VAL A 298 28.10 -1.83 -11.56
N PHE A 299 29.03 -2.51 -10.88
CA PHE A 299 29.76 -1.93 -9.75
C PHE A 299 30.78 -0.86 -10.18
N ARG A 300 31.15 -0.81 -11.46
CA ARG A 300 31.93 0.29 -12.07
C ARG A 300 31.05 1.41 -12.63
N CYS A 301 29.73 1.33 -12.44
CA CYS A 301 28.74 2.25 -13.01
C CYS A 301 28.71 2.29 -14.55
N GLU A 302 29.26 1.27 -15.21
CA GLU A 302 29.31 1.16 -16.67
C GLU A 302 28.03 0.52 -17.24
N ALA A 303 27.33 -0.27 -16.42
CA ALA A 303 26.07 -0.94 -16.76
C ALA A 303 25.07 -0.90 -15.60
N TRP A 304 23.80 -1.25 -15.88
CA TRP A 304 22.78 -1.48 -14.84
C TRP A 304 22.45 -2.95 -14.73
N LEU A 305 21.86 -3.34 -13.59
CA LEU A 305 21.45 -4.72 -13.35
C LEU A 305 20.56 -5.25 -14.49
N VAL A 306 19.64 -4.42 -14.97
CA VAL A 306 18.78 -4.69 -16.13
C VAL A 306 19.57 -4.95 -17.42
N ASP A 307 20.71 -4.28 -17.61
CA ASP A 307 21.54 -4.43 -18.81
C ASP A 307 22.28 -5.78 -18.80
N CYS A 308 22.62 -6.29 -17.60
CA CYS A 308 23.24 -7.61 -17.43
C CYS A 308 22.33 -8.80 -17.69
N LEU A 309 21.03 -8.52 -17.81
CA LEU A 309 20.01 -9.55 -17.91
C LEU A 309 19.58 -9.84 -19.34
N GLY A 310 20.15 -9.10 -20.31
CA GLY A 310 19.80 -9.19 -21.72
C GLY A 310 18.43 -8.60 -22.03
N THR A 311 18.27 -8.01 -23.22
CA THR A 311 16.96 -7.56 -23.69
C THR A 311 16.15 -8.77 -24.11
N SER A 312 15.23 -9.22 -23.26
CA SER A 312 14.18 -10.13 -23.69
C SER A 312 12.98 -9.33 -24.21
N GLU A 313 12.44 -9.69 -25.38
CA GLU A 313 11.20 -9.15 -25.94
C GLU A 313 9.94 -9.47 -25.09
N THR A 314 10.09 -10.06 -23.91
CA THR A 314 9.02 -10.60 -23.05
C THR A 314 8.24 -9.56 -22.24
N ASN A 315 8.17 -8.29 -22.64
CA ASN A 315 7.28 -7.32 -21.97
C ASN A 315 5.83 -7.81 -21.95
N LYS A 316 5.37 -8.40 -23.05
CA LYS A 316 3.99 -8.92 -23.16
C LYS A 316 3.76 -10.14 -22.27
N ASP A 317 4.74 -11.03 -22.15
CA ASP A 317 4.61 -12.25 -21.36
C ASP A 317 4.69 -11.99 -19.86
N LEU A 318 5.53 -11.04 -19.42
CA LEU A 318 5.57 -10.61 -18.03
C LEU A 318 4.29 -9.86 -17.62
N LEU A 319 3.83 -8.91 -18.44
CA LEU A 319 2.56 -8.25 -18.19
C LEU A 319 1.40 -9.24 -18.15
N ARG A 320 1.41 -10.24 -19.04
CA ARG A 320 0.46 -11.36 -18.99
C ARG A 320 0.59 -12.11 -17.67
N SER A 321 1.80 -12.45 -17.23
CA SER A 321 2.06 -13.18 -15.98
C SER A 321 1.61 -12.42 -14.73
N ILE A 322 1.83 -11.10 -14.67
CA ILE A 322 1.39 -10.26 -13.54
C ILE A 322 -0.14 -10.18 -13.51
N ARG A 323 -0.76 -9.98 -14.68
CA ARG A 323 -2.21 -9.90 -14.79
C ARG A 323 -2.90 -11.24 -14.54
N SER A 324 -2.27 -12.34 -14.94
CA SER A 324 -2.75 -13.70 -14.71
C SER A 324 -2.34 -14.28 -13.35
N TYR A 325 -1.66 -13.52 -12.50
CA TYR A 325 -1.27 -14.01 -11.18
C TYR A 325 -2.52 -14.17 -10.30
N GLU A 326 -2.91 -15.42 -10.07
CA GLU A 326 -4.00 -15.75 -9.15
C GLU A 326 -3.41 -16.06 -7.76
N PRO A 327 -3.70 -15.23 -6.74
CA PRO A 327 -3.15 -15.47 -5.41
C PRO A 327 -3.80 -16.68 -4.75
N GLN A 328 -2.97 -17.63 -4.30
CA GLN A 328 -3.43 -18.80 -3.53
C GLN A 328 -3.25 -18.63 -2.02
N ARG A 329 -2.77 -17.47 -1.56
CA ARG A 329 -2.49 -17.19 -0.14
C ARG A 329 -3.60 -16.39 0.52
N MET A 330 -3.85 -16.69 1.80
CA MET A 330 -4.93 -16.07 2.59
C MET A 330 -4.85 -14.54 2.64
N SER A 331 -3.63 -14.01 2.73
CA SER A 331 -3.30 -12.61 2.93
C SER A 331 -3.69 -11.66 1.78
N LEU A 332 -4.00 -12.21 0.60
CA LEU A 332 -4.30 -11.43 -0.61
C LEU A 332 -5.80 -11.38 -0.98
N GLY A 333 -6.63 -12.20 -0.34
CA GLY A 333 -7.96 -12.52 -0.88
C GLY A 333 -7.83 -13.32 -2.19
N MET A 334 -8.89 -13.99 -2.61
CA MET A 334 -8.87 -14.88 -3.79
C MET A 334 -8.86 -14.13 -5.14
N VAL A 335 -8.45 -12.86 -5.17
CA VAL A 335 -8.59 -11.97 -6.34
C VAL A 335 -7.28 -11.21 -6.60
N ASN A 336 -6.92 -11.09 -7.87
CA ASN A 336 -5.82 -10.23 -8.31
C ASN A 336 -6.27 -8.76 -8.43
N ASP A 337 -6.21 -8.00 -7.34
CA ASP A 337 -6.71 -6.62 -7.28
C ASP A 337 -6.06 -5.66 -8.29
N VAL A 338 -4.84 -5.94 -8.78
CA VAL A 338 -4.16 -5.08 -9.77
C VAL A 338 -4.29 -5.56 -11.22
N GLN A 339 -4.97 -6.67 -11.48
CA GLN A 339 -5.09 -7.29 -12.80
C GLN A 339 -5.47 -6.31 -13.92
N ASP A 340 -6.54 -5.55 -13.75
CA ASP A 340 -7.09 -4.71 -14.82
C ASP A 340 -6.39 -3.35 -14.95
N CYS A 341 -5.83 -2.85 -13.85
CA CYS A 341 -5.30 -1.49 -13.79
C CYS A 341 -3.77 -1.42 -13.87
N TRP A 342 -3.05 -2.52 -13.68
CA TRP A 342 -1.58 -2.49 -13.68
C TRP A 342 -1.08 -1.99 -15.06
N PRO A 343 -0.17 -0.97 -15.12
CA PRO A 343 0.60 -0.36 -14.00
C PRO A 343 -0.07 0.81 -13.31
N ASN A 344 -1.11 1.35 -13.93
CA ASN A 344 -1.66 2.65 -13.61
C ASN A 344 -2.79 2.50 -12.58
N CYS A 345 -2.62 1.58 -11.63
CA CYS A 345 -3.59 1.37 -10.58
C CYS A 345 -3.67 2.64 -9.72
N PRO A 346 -4.89 3.13 -9.44
CA PRO A 346 -5.05 4.17 -8.44
C PRO A 346 -4.64 3.62 -7.07
N ALA A 347 -4.23 4.51 -6.17
CA ALA A 347 -3.85 4.13 -4.81
C ALA A 347 -5.03 3.47 -4.06
N ASP A 348 -6.26 3.95 -4.27
CA ASP A 348 -7.46 3.36 -3.68
C ASP A 348 -7.97 2.16 -4.48
N VAL A 349 -8.61 1.22 -3.78
CA VAL A 349 -9.25 0.05 -4.37
C VAL A 349 -10.67 0.42 -4.77
N SER A 350 -11.07 0.12 -6.01
CA SER A 350 -12.44 0.40 -6.47
C SER A 350 -13.46 -0.35 -5.61
N ALA A 351 -14.66 0.20 -5.41
CA ALA A 351 -15.70 -0.45 -4.60
C ALA A 351 -16.06 -1.85 -5.12
N ARG A 352 -16.01 -2.06 -6.44
CA ARG A 352 -16.22 -3.36 -7.07
C ARG A 352 -15.11 -4.35 -6.72
N THR A 353 -13.86 -3.97 -6.95
CA THR A 353 -12.69 -4.80 -6.62
C THR A 353 -12.67 -5.11 -5.13
N TRP A 354 -13.01 -4.13 -4.29
CA TRP A 354 -13.10 -4.32 -2.85
C TRP A 354 -14.17 -5.35 -2.48
N ALA A 355 -15.39 -5.26 -3.00
CA ALA A 355 -16.46 -6.22 -2.70
C ALA A 355 -16.05 -7.67 -3.07
N GLU A 356 -15.29 -7.85 -4.15
CA GLU A 356 -14.76 -9.16 -4.55
C GLU A 356 -13.67 -9.68 -3.58
N MET A 357 -12.81 -8.79 -3.09
CA MET A 357 -11.79 -9.12 -2.09
C MET A 357 -12.37 -9.32 -0.68
N GLU A 358 -13.38 -8.54 -0.32
CA GLU A 358 -13.96 -8.44 1.03
C GLU A 358 -14.43 -9.80 1.54
N ILE A 359 -15.11 -10.57 0.69
CA ILE A 359 -15.59 -11.92 1.04
C ILE A 359 -14.41 -12.82 1.39
N GLY A 360 -13.43 -12.94 0.51
CA GLY A 360 -12.26 -13.80 0.73
C GLY A 360 -11.42 -13.34 1.93
N LEU A 361 -11.21 -12.03 2.08
CA LEU A 361 -10.46 -11.46 3.20
C LEU A 361 -11.18 -11.63 4.54
N SER A 362 -12.49 -11.39 4.60
CA SER A 362 -13.29 -11.54 5.83
C SER A 362 -13.28 -12.97 6.34
N TYR A 363 -13.34 -13.92 5.41
CA TYR A 363 -13.31 -15.34 5.69
C TYR A 363 -11.91 -15.77 6.15
N ASN A 364 -10.87 -15.44 5.38
CA ASN A 364 -9.49 -15.76 5.70
C ASN A 364 -9.00 -15.14 7.01
N ALA A 365 -9.45 -13.92 7.32
CA ALA A 365 -9.11 -13.24 8.57
C ALA A 365 -9.66 -13.93 9.83
N ARG A 366 -10.63 -14.84 9.68
CA ARG A 366 -11.26 -15.61 10.75
C ARG A 366 -10.92 -17.11 10.71
N CYS A 367 -10.15 -17.56 9.72
CA CYS A 367 -9.75 -18.97 9.61
C CYS A 367 -8.78 -19.37 10.75
N HIS A 368 -8.93 -20.61 11.26
CA HIS A 368 -8.04 -21.13 12.30
C HIS A 368 -6.68 -21.51 11.68
N PRO A 369 -5.55 -21.02 12.24
CA PRO A 369 -4.22 -21.12 11.60
C PRO A 369 -3.71 -22.56 11.39
N HIS A 370 -4.01 -23.49 12.28
CA HIS A 370 -3.55 -24.90 12.14
C HIS A 370 -4.55 -25.81 11.42
N GLN A 371 -5.72 -25.29 11.05
CA GLN A 371 -6.56 -25.95 10.07
C GLN A 371 -6.12 -25.55 8.65
N SER A 372 -5.35 -24.47 8.46
CA SER A 372 -4.96 -23.97 7.14
C SER A 372 -3.92 -24.84 6.40
N ARG A 373 -4.33 -26.01 5.88
CA ARG A 373 -3.89 -26.34 4.52
C ARG A 373 -4.56 -25.33 3.60
N VAL A 374 -3.85 -24.90 2.55
CA VAL A 374 -4.44 -24.26 1.36
C VAL A 374 -5.57 -25.19 0.90
N GLY A 375 -6.79 -25.03 1.42
CA GLY A 375 -7.72 -26.16 1.49
C GLY A 375 -8.73 -26.21 2.64
N CYS A 376 -8.43 -25.93 3.91
CA CYS A 376 -9.47 -26.18 4.96
C CYS A 376 -10.54 -25.11 5.06
N CYS A 377 -10.30 -23.96 4.44
CA CYS A 377 -11.29 -22.94 4.14
C CYS A 377 -11.71 -23.04 2.64
N CYS A 378 -11.08 -23.92 1.84
CA CYS A 378 -11.28 -24.07 0.40
C CYS A 378 -11.85 -25.43 -0.04
N ASN A 379 -12.10 -26.38 0.87
CA ASN A 379 -12.85 -27.60 0.55
C ASN A 379 -14.35 -27.32 0.36
N ASP A 380 -14.77 -26.11 0.69
CA ASP A 380 -16.04 -25.54 0.26
C ASP A 380 -15.81 -24.48 -0.84
N PHE A 381 -15.13 -24.84 -1.93
CA PHE A 381 -15.37 -24.13 -3.21
C PHE A 381 -16.87 -24.13 -3.54
N ASN A 382 -17.61 -25.12 -3.02
CA ASN A 382 -19.07 -25.11 -2.96
C ASN A 382 -19.66 -23.96 -2.15
N ILE A 383 -19.06 -23.42 -1.07
CA ILE A 383 -19.70 -22.30 -0.35
C ILE A 383 -19.59 -20.99 -1.12
N ILE A 384 -18.52 -20.69 -1.86
CA ILE A 384 -18.49 -19.46 -2.67
C ILE A 384 -19.43 -19.57 -3.87
N GLU A 385 -19.54 -20.75 -4.49
CA GLU A 385 -20.52 -21.02 -5.54
C GLU A 385 -21.96 -21.10 -4.99
N GLU A 386 -22.20 -21.71 -3.84
CA GLU A 386 -23.48 -21.78 -3.13
C GLU A 386 -23.88 -20.42 -2.56
N HIS A 387 -22.94 -19.58 -2.14
CA HIS A 387 -23.24 -18.24 -1.67
C HIS A 387 -23.48 -17.28 -2.86
N ARG A 388 -22.76 -17.44 -3.98
CA ARG A 388 -23.11 -16.79 -5.26
C ARG A 388 -24.45 -17.32 -5.81
N ALA A 389 -24.75 -18.62 -5.65
CA ALA A 389 -26.00 -19.22 -6.06
C ALA A 389 -27.16 -18.81 -5.15
N ALA A 390 -26.93 -18.67 -3.84
CA ALA A 390 -27.88 -18.18 -2.85
C ALA A 390 -28.14 -16.68 -3.06
N GLN A 391 -27.11 -15.86 -3.30
CA GLN A 391 -27.30 -14.45 -3.64
C GLN A 391 -28.03 -14.27 -4.99
N LYS A 392 -27.75 -15.12 -5.98
CA LYS A 392 -28.54 -15.17 -7.22
C LYS A 392 -29.97 -15.62 -6.93
N ALA A 393 -30.16 -16.66 -6.12
CA ALA A 393 -31.48 -17.18 -5.76
C ALA A 393 -32.31 -16.15 -4.99
N ASP A 394 -31.73 -15.42 -4.04
CA ASP A 394 -32.38 -14.34 -3.28
C ASP A 394 -32.76 -13.17 -4.20
N MET A 395 -31.90 -12.82 -5.16
CA MET A 395 -32.22 -11.82 -6.18
C MET A 395 -33.36 -12.29 -7.10
N TYR A 396 -33.38 -13.57 -7.50
CA TYR A 396 -34.49 -14.17 -8.25
C TYR A 396 -35.77 -14.24 -7.41
N LEU A 397 -35.68 -14.53 -6.12
CA LEU A 397 -36.81 -14.61 -5.20
C LEU A 397 -37.41 -13.22 -4.97
N LEU A 398 -36.59 -12.19 -4.82
CA LEU A 398 -37.02 -10.78 -4.78
C LEU A 398 -37.69 -10.35 -6.09
N LEU A 399 -37.18 -10.77 -7.25
CA LEU A 399 -37.82 -10.54 -8.55
C LEU A 399 -39.16 -11.26 -8.68
N ILE A 400 -39.27 -12.50 -8.20
CA ILE A 400 -40.52 -13.26 -8.22
C ILE A 400 -41.53 -12.64 -7.25
N VAL A 401 -41.13 -12.30 -6.02
CA VAL A 401 -42.02 -11.69 -5.01
C VAL A 401 -42.50 -10.31 -5.47
N SER A 402 -41.65 -9.50 -6.09
CA SER A 402 -42.07 -8.21 -6.67
C SER A 402 -43.00 -8.40 -7.87
N SER A 403 -42.74 -9.37 -8.75
CA SER A 403 -43.61 -9.69 -9.90
C SER A 403 -44.98 -10.22 -9.47
N VAL A 404 -45.01 -11.12 -8.47
CA VAL A 404 -46.24 -11.65 -7.88
C VAL A 404 -46.99 -10.57 -7.12
N GLY A 405 -46.29 -9.70 -6.38
CA GLY A 405 -46.88 -8.54 -5.72
C GLY A 405 -47.54 -7.56 -6.70
N VAL A 406 -46.92 -7.34 -7.85
CA VAL A 406 -47.48 -6.53 -8.94
C VAL A 406 -48.71 -7.20 -9.57
N LEU A 407 -48.66 -8.52 -9.84
CA LEU A 407 -49.80 -9.28 -10.39
C LEU A 407 -50.99 -9.33 -9.41
N ILE A 408 -50.73 -9.55 -8.12
CA ILE A 408 -51.75 -9.50 -7.06
C ILE A 408 -52.31 -8.08 -6.94
N GLY A 409 -51.44 -7.05 -6.99
CA GLY A 409 -51.85 -5.64 -7.01
C GLY A 409 -52.76 -5.31 -8.20
N MET A 410 -52.47 -5.82 -9.40
CA MET A 410 -53.33 -5.66 -10.57
C MET A 410 -54.65 -6.45 -10.44
N ALA A 411 -54.63 -7.65 -9.88
CA ALA A 411 -55.84 -8.46 -9.66
C ALA A 411 -56.77 -7.88 -8.58
N PHE A 412 -56.22 -7.26 -7.53
CA PHE A 412 -56.99 -6.55 -6.51
C PHE A 412 -57.41 -5.15 -6.97
N GLY A 413 -56.59 -4.45 -7.74
CA GLY A 413 -56.94 -3.16 -8.36
C GLY A 413 -58.09 -3.29 -9.36
N THR A 414 -58.07 -4.33 -10.21
CA THR A 414 -59.18 -4.64 -11.13
C THR A 414 -60.44 -5.08 -10.38
N ARG A 415 -60.33 -5.82 -9.26
CA ARG A 415 -61.48 -6.13 -8.37
C ARG A 415 -62.05 -4.90 -7.67
N HIS A 416 -61.23 -3.92 -7.30
CA HIS A 416 -61.70 -2.67 -6.70
C HIS A 416 -62.36 -1.74 -7.73
N CYS A 417 -61.83 -1.64 -8.95
CA CYS A 417 -62.48 -0.94 -10.04
C CYS A 417 -63.81 -1.61 -10.45
N TYR A 418 -63.88 -2.95 -10.48
CA TYR A 418 -65.10 -3.68 -10.78
C TYR A 418 -66.16 -3.57 -9.67
N ARG A 419 -65.77 -3.60 -8.38
CA ARG A 419 -66.69 -3.40 -7.25
C ARG A 419 -67.16 -1.94 -7.11
N ARG A 420 -66.33 -0.96 -7.44
CA ARG A 420 -66.72 0.47 -7.45
C ARG A 420 -67.68 0.77 -8.61
N TRP A 421 -67.49 0.15 -9.78
CA TRP A 421 -68.45 0.23 -10.89
C TRP A 421 -69.80 -0.46 -10.56
N ARG A 422 -69.78 -1.60 -9.86
CA ARG A 422 -71.02 -2.30 -9.45
C ARG A 422 -71.82 -1.58 -8.36
N ARG A 423 -71.18 -0.75 -7.52
CA ARG A 423 -71.88 0.10 -6.52
C ARG A 423 -72.41 1.41 -7.10
N GLY A 424 -71.90 1.87 -8.24
CA GLY A 424 -72.43 3.02 -8.97
C GLY A 424 -73.73 2.76 -9.74
N ARG A 425 -74.09 1.49 -9.99
CA ARG A 425 -75.34 1.10 -10.70
C ARG A 425 -76.52 0.75 -9.78
N ARG A 426 -76.39 0.86 -8.45
CA ARG A 426 -77.46 0.51 -7.48
C ARG A 426 -78.11 1.71 -6.77
N ARG A 427 -77.96 2.93 -7.31
CA ARG A 427 -78.77 4.10 -6.97
C ARG A 427 -79.21 4.82 -8.24
N ALA A 428 -80.15 4.22 -8.98
CA ALA A 428 -80.88 4.87 -10.06
C ALA A 428 -82.14 4.04 -10.39
N SER A 429 -83.15 4.16 -9.52
CA SER A 429 -84.56 3.69 -9.59
C SER A 429 -84.98 3.58 -8.12
N LEU A 430 -85.69 4.51 -7.48
CA LEU A 430 -86.80 5.38 -7.88
C LEU A 430 -86.79 6.71 -7.08
N SER A 431 -87.64 7.64 -7.55
CA SER A 431 -87.91 9.02 -7.13
C SER A 431 -86.98 10.06 -7.78
N GLY A 432 -87.46 10.92 -8.69
CA GLY A 432 -88.75 11.59 -8.69
C GLY A 432 -88.49 13.04 -8.28
N GLU A 433 -88.62 13.94 -9.25
CA GLU A 433 -88.78 15.39 -9.12
C GLU A 433 -87.53 16.31 -9.02
N VAL A 434 -87.40 17.08 -10.12
CA VAL A 434 -87.37 18.55 -10.15
C VAL A 434 -86.01 19.29 -10.28
N GLU A 435 -86.02 20.10 -11.35
CA GLU A 435 -85.33 21.37 -11.64
C GLU A 435 -83.86 21.45 -12.08
N LEU A 436 -83.74 21.98 -13.30
CA LEU A 436 -82.63 22.73 -13.85
C LEU A 436 -82.17 23.83 -12.87
N THR A 437 -80.87 24.07 -12.77
CA THR A 437 -80.27 25.36 -13.19
C THR A 437 -78.73 25.41 -13.06
N HIS A 438 -78.12 26.04 -14.06
CA HIS A 438 -76.87 26.82 -14.07
C HIS A 438 -75.47 26.16 -13.90
N LEU A 439 -74.77 26.08 -15.06
CA LEU A 439 -73.36 26.47 -15.29
C LEU A 439 -73.06 27.88 -14.70
N PRO A 440 -71.79 28.33 -14.44
CA PRO A 440 -70.58 28.05 -15.25
C PRO A 440 -69.19 28.00 -14.54
N GLN A 441 -68.17 27.55 -15.30
CA GLN A 441 -66.78 28.05 -15.49
C GLN A 441 -65.98 28.64 -14.28
N ARG A 442 -64.66 28.45 -14.10
CA ARG A 442 -63.54 28.79 -15.02
C ARG A 442 -62.18 28.52 -14.32
N PHE A 443 -61.17 28.11 -15.11
CA PHE A 443 -59.72 28.47 -15.15
C PHE A 443 -59.08 29.23 -13.94
N LYS A 444 -57.78 29.14 -13.57
CA LYS A 444 -56.52 29.03 -14.35
C LYS A 444 -55.30 29.01 -13.38
N LYS A 445 -54.23 28.31 -13.81
CA LYS A 445 -52.78 28.66 -13.84
C LYS A 445 -52.01 29.29 -12.65
N SER A 446 -50.80 28.72 -12.47
CA SER A 446 -49.45 29.32 -12.18
C SER A 446 -49.31 30.27 -10.97
N SER A 447 -48.21 30.31 -10.22
CA SER A 447 -46.79 30.52 -10.58
C SER A 447 -45.98 30.28 -9.29
N GLN A 448 -44.78 29.70 -9.28
CA GLN A 448 -43.45 30.33 -9.40
C GLN A 448 -43.13 31.49 -8.42
N THR A 449 -41.86 31.50 -7.98
CA THR A 449 -41.08 32.49 -7.18
C THR A 449 -41.25 32.44 -5.66
N VAL A 450 -40.22 32.58 -4.81
CA VAL A 450 -38.82 33.05 -4.94
C VAL A 450 -37.88 32.06 -4.27
#